data_AF-A0A936DUL7-F1
#
_entry.id   AF-A0A936DUL7-F1
#
_cell.length_a   1.000
_cell.length_b   1.000
_cell.length_c   1.000
_cell.angle_alpha   90.00
_cell.angle_beta   90.00
_cell.angle_gamma   90.00
#
_symmetry.space_group_name_H-M   'P 1'
#
loop_
_entity.id
_entity.type
_entity.pdbx_description
1 polymer ?
#
loop_
_entity_poly.entity_id
_entity_poly.type
_entity_poly.pdbx_seq_one_letter_code
_entity_poly.pdbx_strand_id
1 'polypeptide(L)' 'MSTTEIVSSILKLSNIERLKIIELIIKTIQDSDNEKLEKATLLMLEDYKRDQNLIDLTVLDLENFYETRGNLAS' A
#
# COMPACT_ATOMS: atom_id res chain seq x y z
N MET A 1 -11.97 29.71 10.90
CA MET A 1 -12.91 28.57 10.97
C MET A 1 -12.38 27.60 12.01
N SER A 2 -13.02 27.53 13.16
CA SER A 2 -12.62 26.62 14.23
C SER A 2 -13.18 25.21 13.98
N THR A 3 -12.59 24.20 14.61
CA THR A 3 -13.10 22.83 14.61
C THR A 3 -14.54 22.76 15.15
N THR A 4 -14.90 23.61 16.11
CA THR A 4 -16.26 23.69 16.66
C THR A 4 -17.27 24.24 15.64
N GLU A 5 -16.87 25.22 14.83
CA GLU A 5 -17.70 25.77 13.75
C GLU A 5 -17.94 24.73 12.65
N ILE A 6 -16.92 23.95 12.27
CA ILE A 6 -17.02 22.85 11.30
C ILE A 6 -18.01 21.78 11.78
N VAL A 7 -17.85 21.30 13.01
CA VAL A 7 -18.74 20.28 13.60
C VAL A 7 -20.18 20.80 13.68
N SER A 8 -20.37 22.05 14.11
CA SER A 8 -21.71 22.64 14.16
C SER A 8 -22.38 22.74 12.79
N SER A 9 -21.59 22.93 11.73
CA SER A 9 -22.07 23.04 10.36
C SER A 9 -22.45 21.66 9.79
N ILE A 10 -21.66 20.63 10.08
CA ILE A 10 -21.95 19.24 9.69
C ILE A 10 -23.23 18.73 10.37
N LEU A 11 -23.45 19.09 11.63
CA LEU A 11 -24.66 18.69 12.37
C LEU A 11 -25.95 19.31 11.81
N LYS A 12 -25.86 20.44 11.11
CA LYS A 12 -27.01 21.10 10.46
C LYS A 12 -27.41 20.46 9.13
N LEU A 13 -26.56 19.60 8.57
CA LEU A 13 -26.84 18.90 7.31
C LEU A 13 -27.89 17.80 7.49
N SER A 14 -28.53 17.41 6.40
CA SER A 14 -29.42 16.25 6.37
C SER A 14 -28.64 14.95 6.62
N ASN A 15 -29.36 13.89 7.01
CA ASN A 15 -28.77 12.57 7.21
C ASN A 15 -27.98 12.07 5.99
N ILE A 16 -28.49 12.34 4.78
CA ILE A 16 -27.87 11.89 3.52
C ILE A 16 -26.56 12.64 3.27
N GLU A 17 -26.53 13.95 3.53
CA GLU A 17 -25.32 14.76 3.37
C GLU A 17 -24.24 14.40 4.39
N ARG A 18 -24.63 14.10 5.63
CA ARG A 18 -23.70 13.59 6.64
C ARG A 18 -23.08 12.25 6.23
N LEU A 19 -23.88 11.34 5.65
CA LEU A 19 -23.38 10.05 5.15
C LEU A 19 -22.36 10.24 4.01
N LYS A 20 -22.60 11.17 3.08
CA LYS A 20 -21.64 11.48 2.00
C LYS A 20 -20.30 12.00 2.54
N ILE A 21 -20.34 12.83 3.59
CA ILE A 21 -19.13 13.33 4.24
C ILE A 21 -18.35 12.18 4.90
N ILE A 22 -19.05 11.28 5.59
CA ILE A 22 -18.43 10.09 6.19
C ILE A 22 -17.78 9.21 5.11
N GLU A 23 -18.48 8.96 4.00
CA GLU A 23 -17.95 8.17 2.88
C GLU A 23 -16.68 8.80 2.29
N LEU A 24 -16.70 10.13 2.08
CA LEU A 24 -15.54 10.86 1.58
C LEU A 24 -14.35 10.76 2.54
N ILE A 25 -14.58 10.93 3.84
CA ILE A 25 -13.54 10.81 4.87
C ILE A 25 -12.92 9.41 4.86
N ILE A 26 -13.75 8.36 4.79
CA ILE A 26 -13.27 6.97 4.74
C ILE A 26 -12.39 6.76 3.50
N LYS A 27 -12.84 7.21 2.32
CA LYS A 27 -12.07 7.10 1.08
C LYS A 27 -10.74 7.85 1.16
N THR A 28 -10.75 9.08 1.65
CA THR A 28 -9.52 9.88 1.79
C THR A 28 -8.52 9.23 2.75
N ILE A 29 -8.98 8.64 3.86
CA ILE A 29 -8.10 7.91 4.78
C ILE A 29 -7.50 6.69 4.08
N GLN A 30 -8.33 5.88 3.40
CA GLN A 30 -7.88 4.69 2.67
C GLN A 30 -6.86 5.04 1.58
N ASP A 31 -7.12 6.09 0.79
CA ASP A 31 -6.20 6.56 -0.25
C ASP A 31 -4.86 7.03 0.37
N SER A 32 -4.91 7.76 1.50
CA SER A 32 -3.70 8.23 2.19
C SER A 32 -2.83 7.10 2.76
N ASP A 33 -3.45 6.00 3.20
CA ASP A 33 -2.72 4.84 3.71
C ASP A 33 -2.15 4.00 2.57
N ASN A 34 -2.84 3.94 1.42
CA ASN A 34 -2.30 3.34 0.20
C ASN A 34 -1.06 4.10 -0.30
N GLU A 35 -1.07 5.43 -0.30
CA GLU A 35 0.10 6.23 -0.68
C GLU A 35 1.31 6.00 0.25
N LYS A 36 1.07 5.86 1.56
CA LYS A 36 2.14 5.53 2.53
C LYS A 36 2.69 4.12 2.29
N LEU A 37 1.82 3.15 2.04
CA LEU A 37 2.21 1.79 1.71
C LEU A 37 3.01 1.75 0.41
N GLU A 38 2.56 2.42 -0.64
CA GLU A 38 3.28 2.52 -1.91
C GLU A 38 4.67 3.11 -1.71
N LYS A 39 4.77 4.22 -0.97
CA LYS A 39 6.06 4.86 -0.67
C LYS A 39 6.98 3.96 0.16
N ALA A 40 6.46 3.25 1.16
CA ALA A 40 7.25 2.30 1.94
C ALA A 40 7.73 1.13 1.07
N THR A 41 6.89 0.65 0.15
CA THR A 41 7.23 -0.44 -0.77
C THR A 41 8.30 0.00 -1.77
N LEU A 42 8.23 1.23 -2.29
CA LEU A 42 9.26 1.80 -3.16
C LEU A 42 10.60 1.97 -2.44
N LEU A 43 10.58 2.43 -1.18
CA LEU A 43 11.79 2.53 -0.35
C LEU A 43 12.40 1.14 -0.08
N MET A 44 11.58 0.16 0.32
CA MET A 44 12.04 -1.23 0.50
C MET A 44 12.62 -1.81 -0.79
N LEU A 45 12.01 -1.51 -1.95
CA LEU A 45 12.50 -1.96 -3.26
C LEU A 45 13.84 -1.31 -3.62
N GLU A 46 14.03 -0.02 -3.32
CA GLU A 46 15.32 0.65 -3.51
C GLU A 46 16.41 0.08 -2.61
N ASP A 47 16.10 -0.17 -1.34
CA ASP A 47 17.03 -0.76 -0.38
C ASP A 47 17.43 -2.18 -0.81
N TYR A 48 16.46 -2.98 -1.23
CA TYR A 48 16.68 -4.32 -1.78
C TYR A 48 17.56 -4.30 -3.04
N LYS A 49 17.41 -3.31 -3.94
CA LYS A 49 18.26 -3.15 -5.13
C LYS A 49 19.68 -2.66 -4.83
N ARG A 50 19.92 -2.07 -3.66
CA ARG A 50 21.23 -1.54 -3.25
C ARG A 50 22.01 -2.52 -2.38
N ASP A 51 21.34 -3.48 -1.76
CA ASP A 51 21.98 -4.50 -0.93
C ASP A 51 22.35 -5.74 -1.78
N GLN A 52 23.63 -5.84 -2.11
CA GLN A 52 24.19 -6.93 -2.89
C GLN A 52 23.97 -8.30 -2.23
N ASN A 53 23.93 -8.39 -0.89
CA ASN A 53 23.70 -9.67 -0.20
C ASN A 53 22.27 -10.18 -0.39
N LEU A 54 21.28 -9.26 -0.41
CA LEU A 54 19.87 -9.61 -0.64
C LEU A 54 19.63 -10.00 -2.11
N ILE A 55 20.31 -9.33 -3.05
CA ILE A 55 20.32 -9.69 -4.47
C ILE A 55 20.92 -11.09 -4.64
N ASP A 56 22.10 -11.33 -4.07
CA ASP A 56 22.81 -12.61 -4.20
C ASP A 56 22.01 -13.78 -3.60
N LEU A 57 21.32 -13.58 -2.46
CA LEU A 57 20.38 -14.56 -1.87
C LEU A 57 19.22 -14.90 -2.82
N THR A 58 18.69 -13.90 -3.51
CA THR A 58 17.54 -14.11 -4.40
C THR A 58 17.95 -14.72 -5.73
N VAL A 59 19.15 -14.40 -6.23
CA VAL A 59 19.76 -15.08 -7.36
C VAL A 59 19.98 -16.56 -7.03
N LEU A 60 20.48 -16.87 -5.82
CA LEU A 60 20.67 -18.24 -5.35
C LEU A 60 19.35 -19.03 -5.26
N ASP A 61 18.28 -18.41 -4.79
CA ASP A 61 16.94 -19.01 -4.73
C ASP A 61 16.33 -19.26 -6.12
N LEU A 62 16.65 -18.40 -7.11
CA LEU A 62 16.21 -18.57 -8.49
C LEU A 62 16.99 -19.66 -9.24
N GLU A 63 18.26 -19.89 -8.91
CA GLU A 63 19.07 -20.96 -9.54
C GLU A 63 18.50 -22.36 -9.25
N ASN A 64 17.93 -22.60 -8.06
CA ASN A 64 17.28 -23.87 -7.71
C ASN A 64 15.88 -24.05 -8.30
N PHE A 65 15.20 -22.98 -8.75
CA PHE A 65 13.81 -23.08 -9.22
C PHE A 65 13.70 -23.60 -10.68
N TYR A 66 14.78 -23.50 -11.47
CA TYR A 66 14.81 -23.92 -12.87
C TYR A 66 15.37 -25.34 -13.12
N GLU A 67 15.99 -26.00 -12.13
CA GLU A 67 16.45 -27.39 -12.28
C GLU A 67 15.29 -28.39 -12.49
N THR A 68 14.06 -28.03 -12.11
CA THR A 68 12.87 -28.89 -12.22
C THR A 68 12.24 -28.93 -13.63
N ARG A 69 13.01 -28.70 -14.69
CA ARG A 69 12.58 -28.94 -16.09
C ARG A 69 13.55 -29.78 -16.94
N GLY A 70 14.46 -30.54 -16.30
CA GLY A 70 15.48 -31.32 -17.02
C GLY A 70 15.31 -32.84 -17.08
N ASN A 71 14.67 -33.50 -16.09
CA ASN A 71 14.73 -34.96 -15.96
C ASN A 71 13.35 -35.64 -15.94
N LEU A 72 12.64 -35.59 -17.06
CA LEU A 72 11.60 -36.58 -17.41
C LEU A 72 11.75 -36.96 -18.89
N ALA A 73 12.93 -37.49 -19.23
CA ALA A 73 13.18 -38.19 -20.48
C ALA A 73 14.24 -39.28 -20.26
N SER A 74 13.79 -40.40 -19.71
CA SER A 74 14.44 -41.72 -19.83
C SER A 74 13.44 -42.80 -19.43
#